data_AF-Q9JIV5-F1
#
_entry.id   AF-Q9JIV5-F1
#
_cell.length_a   1.000
_cell.length_b   1.000
_cell.length_c   1.000
_cell.angle_alpha   90.00
_cell.angle_beta   90.00
_cell.angle_gamma   90.00
#
_symmetry.space_group_name_H-M   'P 1'
#
loop_
_entity.id
_entity.type
_entity.pdbx_description
1 polymer ?
#
loop_
_entity_poly.entity_id
_entity_poly.type
_entity_poly.pdbx_seq_one_letter_code
_entity_poly.pdbx_strand_id
1 'polypeptide(L)'
;PPLFSVAEQKILVPESRLLDSQFPLEGASDADVGENSMLTYKLSSNEFFILDIVNKKGKDKFPVLVLRKLIDREENPQLKLLLTAT
;
A
#
# COMPACT_ATOMS: atom_id res chain seq x y z
N PRO A 1 -5.84 18.26 -2.02
CA PRO A 1 -5.91 16.95 -2.70
C PRO A 1 -4.66 16.11 -2.40
N PRO A 2 -4.83 14.78 -2.29
CA PRO A 2 -3.76 13.91 -1.86
C PRO A 2 -2.64 13.82 -2.90
N LEU A 3 -1.41 14.01 -2.45
CA LEU A 3 -0.20 13.90 -3.24
C LEU A 3 0.70 12.82 -2.66
N PHE A 4 1.11 11.88 -3.51
CA PHE A 4 2.16 10.92 -3.19
C PHE A 4 3.53 11.55 -3.43
N SER A 5 4.50 11.23 -2.59
CA SER A 5 5.90 11.66 -2.78
C SER A 5 6.53 11.05 -4.03
N VAL A 6 6.06 9.87 -4.45
CA VAL A 6 6.51 9.16 -5.66
C VAL A 6 5.33 8.73 -6.52
N ALA A 7 5.50 8.81 -7.84
CA ALA A 7 4.48 8.35 -8.80
C ALA A 7 4.44 6.82 -8.96
N GLU A 8 5.57 6.14 -8.74
CA GLU A 8 5.70 4.68 -8.79
C GLU A 8 6.63 4.22 -7.67
N GLN A 9 6.20 3.23 -6.89
CA GLN A 9 7.00 2.61 -5.84
C GLN A 9 7.30 1.15 -6.23
N LYS A 10 8.58 0.79 -6.32
CA LYS A 10 9.02 -0.59 -6.60
C LYS A 10 9.37 -1.30 -5.30
N ILE A 11 8.76 -2.46 -5.07
CA ILE A 11 8.95 -3.26 -3.86
C ILE A 11 9.47 -4.62 -4.28
N LEU A 12 10.60 -5.01 -3.69
CA LEU A 12 11.20 -6.32 -3.90
C LEU A 12 10.63 -7.27 -2.85
N VAL A 13 9.81 -8.22 -3.29
CA VAL A 13 9.20 -9.23 -2.43
C VAL A 13 9.77 -10.60 -2.80
N PRO A 14 10.52 -11.26 -1.89
CA PRO A 14 10.96 -12.64 -2.09
C PRO A 14 9.75 -13.59 -2.16
N GLU A 15 9.75 -14.57 -3.06
CA GLU A 15 8.73 -15.63 -3.15
C GLU A 15 8.63 -16.47 -1.87
N SER A 16 9.75 -16.58 -1.12
CA SER A 16 9.82 -17.27 0.17
C SER A 16 9.22 -16.48 1.33
N ARG A 17 8.60 -15.32 1.07
CA ARG A 17 7.93 -14.53 2.11
C ARG A 17 6.74 -15.28 2.67
N LEU A 18 6.66 -15.28 4.00
CA LEU A 18 5.52 -15.83 4.71
C LEU A 18 4.26 -15.00 4.46
N LEU A 19 3.12 -15.68 4.49
CA LEU A 19 1.81 -15.05 4.54
C LEU A 19 1.72 -14.07 5.72
N ASP A 20 0.85 -13.08 5.58
CA ASP A 20 0.66 -11.94 6.49
C ASP A 20 1.90 -11.05 6.66
N SER A 21 2.93 -11.22 5.82
CA SER A 21 4.05 -10.28 5.75
C SER A 21 3.56 -8.89 5.36
N GLN A 22 3.97 -7.89 6.15
CA GLN A 22 3.61 -6.49 5.98
C GLN A 22 4.71 -5.73 5.23
N PHE A 23 4.32 -4.94 4.24
CA PHE A 23 5.19 -4.09 3.44
C PHE A 23 4.67 -2.65 3.51
N PRO A 24 5.32 -1.75 4.26
CA PRO A 24 4.88 -0.38 4.38
C PRO A 24 5.00 0.34 3.03
N LEU A 25 3.96 1.08 2.66
CA LEU A 25 3.92 1.94 1.48
C LEU A 25 4.13 3.40 1.87
N GLU A 26 4.57 4.21 0.92
CA GLU A 26 4.55 5.65 1.10
C GLU A 26 3.11 6.16 1.20
N GLY A 27 2.83 6.93 2.25
CA GLY A 27 1.55 7.62 2.42
C GLY A 27 1.42 8.78 1.44
N ALA A 28 0.17 9.11 1.09
CA ALA A 28 -0.14 10.40 0.51
C ALA A 28 -0.10 11.46 1.62
N SER A 29 0.18 12.70 1.24
CA SER A 29 0.00 13.88 2.08
C SER A 29 -1.07 14.75 1.45
N ASP A 30 -2.02 15.24 2.24
CA ASP A 30 -2.91 16.33 1.82
C ASP A 30 -2.50 17.62 2.53
N ALA A 31 -2.60 18.75 1.83
CA ALA A 31 -2.36 20.08 2.38
C ALA A 31 -3.58 20.63 3.14
N ASP A 32 -4.73 19.99 3.00
CA ASP A 32 -5.96 20.37 3.67
C ASP A 32 -5.96 19.97 5.16
N VAL A 33 -6.63 20.76 6.01
CA VAL A 33 -6.72 20.58 7.48
C VAL A 33 -8.16 20.26 7.89
N GLY A 34 -8.34 19.36 8.88
CA GLY A 34 -9.66 18.96 9.38
C GLY A 34 -10.22 17.70 8.70
N GLU A 35 -11.54 17.57 8.56
CA GLU A 35 -12.17 16.39 7.92
C GLU A 35 -11.70 16.16 6.48
N ASN A 36 -11.35 17.23 5.75
CA ASN A 36 -10.80 17.15 4.38
C ASN A 36 -9.37 16.59 4.33
N SER A 37 -8.69 16.44 5.48
CA SER A 37 -7.37 15.79 5.59
C SER A 37 -7.49 14.27 5.76
N MET A 38 -8.71 13.73 5.83
CA MET A 38 -8.92 12.29 6.02
C MET A 38 -8.62 11.51 4.74
N LEU A 39 -7.36 11.11 4.60
CA LEU A 39 -6.91 10.22 3.54
C LEU A 39 -7.56 8.85 3.65
N THR A 40 -8.17 8.42 2.55
CA THR A 40 -8.67 7.07 2.31
C THR A 40 -7.84 6.42 1.23
N TYR A 41 -7.29 5.25 1.52
CA TYR A 41 -6.48 4.51 0.57
C TYR A 41 -7.26 3.34 -0.01
N LYS A 42 -7.13 3.14 -1.32
CA LYS A 42 -7.74 2.03 -2.05
C LYS A 42 -6.69 1.34 -2.91
N LEU A 43 -6.66 0.01 -2.87
CA LEU A 43 -5.80 -0.82 -3.70
C LEU A 43 -6.63 -1.45 -4.81
N SER A 44 -6.02 -1.63 -5.99
CA SER A 44 -6.61 -2.39 -7.09
C SER A 44 -6.94 -3.83 -6.69
N SER A 45 -7.97 -4.39 -7.33
CA SER A 45 -8.32 -5.80 -7.16
C SER A 45 -7.13 -6.69 -7.50
N ASN A 46 -6.72 -7.52 -6.54
CA ASN A 46 -5.62 -8.45 -6.68
C ASN A 46 -5.78 -9.60 -5.66
N GLU A 47 -5.20 -10.76 -5.94
CA GLU A 47 -5.34 -11.96 -5.09
C GLU A 47 -4.19 -12.15 -4.09
N PHE A 48 -3.09 -11.42 -4.27
CA PHE A 48 -1.83 -11.65 -3.54
C PHE A 48 -1.69 -10.78 -2.30
N PHE A 49 -2.15 -9.53 -2.40
CA PHE A 49 -1.98 -8.49 -1.41
C PHE A 49 -3.31 -7.86 -1.03
N ILE A 50 -3.44 -7.53 0.25
CA ILE A 50 -4.48 -6.63 0.74
C ILE A 50 -3.85 -5.34 1.23
N LEU A 51 -4.65 -4.29 1.29
CA LEU A 51 -4.26 -3.02 1.87
C LEU A 51 -4.75 -2.92 3.30
N ASP A 52 -3.85 -2.63 4.21
CA ASP A 52 -4.12 -2.30 5.59
C ASP A 52 -3.72 -0.83 5.86
N ILE A 53 -4.48 -0.13 6.69
CA ILE A 53 -4.22 1.29 6.99
C ILE A 53 -3.85 1.39 8.46
N VAL A 54 -2.58 1.65 8.71
CA VAL A 54 -2.08 1.77 10.08
C VAL A 54 -2.14 3.23 10.51
N ASN A 55 -2.88 3.49 11.57
CA ASN A 55 -2.92 4.79 12.24
C ASN A 55 -1.95 4.75 13.43
N LYS A 56 -0.77 5.34 13.26
CA LYS A 56 0.17 5.51 14.37
C LYS A 56 -0.24 6.77 15.12
N LYS A 57 -0.73 6.64 16.35
CA LYS A 57 -1.11 7.77 17.23
C LYS A 57 -0.08 8.92 17.12
N GLY A 58 -0.44 9.99 16.43
CA GLY A 58 0.39 11.19 16.24
C GLY A 58 1.08 11.35 14.88
N LYS A 59 0.88 10.45 13.92
CA LYS A 59 1.32 10.60 12.52
C LYS A 59 0.17 10.35 11.54
N ASP A 60 0.34 10.87 10.33
CA ASP A 60 -0.55 10.65 9.19
C ASP A 60 -0.76 9.15 8.93
N LYS A 61 -1.96 8.80 8.46
CA LYS A 61 -2.33 7.43 8.09
C LYS A 61 -1.40 6.96 6.97
N PHE A 62 -0.74 5.82 7.16
CA PHE A 62 0.08 5.22 6.12
C PHE A 62 -0.48 3.86 5.67
N PRO A 63 -0.53 3.60 4.35
CA PRO A 63 -0.94 2.33 3.81
C PRO A 63 0.15 1.27 3.99
N VAL A 64 -0.25 0.03 4.21
CA VAL A 64 0.62 -1.15 4.34
C VAL A 64 0.06 -2.26 3.49
N LEU A 65 0.87 -2.85 2.61
CA LEU A 65 0.48 -4.07 1.90
C LEU A 65 0.70 -5.27 2.79
N VAL A 66 -0.27 -6.18 2.82
CA VAL A 66 -0.18 -7.44 3.56
C VAL A 66 -0.33 -8.59 2.58
N LEU A 67 0.65 -9.49 2.56
CA LEU A 67 0.67 -10.65 1.67
C LEU A 67 -0.35 -11.71 2.14
N ARG A 68 -1.39 -11.99 1.34
CA ARG A 68 -2.40 -13.02 1.64
C ARG A 68 -2.21 -14.33 0.91
N LYS A 69 -1.48 -14.31 -0.21
CA LYS A 69 -1.21 -15.49 -1.03
C LYS A 69 0.27 -15.50 -1.39
N LEU A 70 0.87 -16.68 -1.43
CA LEU A 70 2.25 -16.84 -1.85
C LEU A 70 2.40 -16.39 -3.31
N ILE A 71 3.53 -15.74 -3.59
CA ILE A 71 3.88 -15.32 -4.94
C ILE A 71 4.80 -16.38 -5.49
N ASP A 72 4.49 -16.84 -6.69
CA ASP A 72 5.38 -17.68 -7.46
C ASP A 72 6.00 -16.82 -8.57
N ARG A 73 7.33 -16.71 -8.58
CA ARG A 73 8.04 -15.94 -9.61
C ARG A 73 7.90 -16.59 -10.99
N GLU A 74 7.70 -17.92 -11.06
CA GLU A 74 7.52 -18.62 -12.34
C GLU A 74 6.17 -18.28 -12.98
N GLU A 75 5.11 -18.13 -12.18
CA GLU A 75 3.79 -17.72 -12.67
C GLU A 75 3.66 -16.20 -12.81
N ASN A 76 4.09 -15.45 -11.79
CA ASN A 76 3.85 -14.01 -11.65
C ASN A 76 5.15 -13.27 -11.32
N PRO A 77 6.06 -13.08 -12.31
CA PRO A 77 7.35 -12.44 -12.07
C PRO A 77 7.23 -10.95 -11.71
N GLN A 78 6.12 -10.30 -12.07
CA GLN A 78 5.85 -8.90 -11.77
C GLN A 78 4.38 -8.68 -11.46
N LEU A 79 4.09 -8.04 -10.33
CA LEU A 79 2.74 -7.65 -9.92
C LEU A 79 2.61 -6.14 -10.02
N LYS A 80 1.65 -5.67 -10.82
CA LYS A 80 1.32 -4.24 -10.95
C LYS A 80 0.08 -3.95 -10.12
N LEU A 81 0.24 -3.14 -9.09
CA LEU A 81 -0.85 -2.73 -8.20
C LEU A 81 -1.05 -1.23 -8.34
N LEU A 82 -2.30 -0.78 -8.36
CA LEU A 82 -2.65 0.63 -8.32
C LEU A 82 -3.12 1.00 -6.92
N LEU A 83 -2.41 1.92 -6.28
CA LEU A 83 -2.83 2.56 -5.05
C LEU A 83 -3.43 3.92 -5.38
N THR A 84 -4.60 4.20 -4.81
CA THR A 84 -5.29 5.50 -4.94
C THR A 84 -5.53 6.06 -3.54
N ALA A 85 -5.22 7.34 -3.36
CA ALA A 85 -5.60 8.10 -2.18
C ALA A 85 -6.69 9.11 -2.55
N THR A 86 -7.70 9.26 -1.70
CA THR A 86 -8.80 10.22 -1.81
C THR A 86 -9.06 10.89 -0.48
#